data_AF-A0A7J6W686-F1
#
_entry.id   AF-A0A7J6W686-F1
#
_cell.length_a   1.000
_cell.length_b   1.000
_cell.length_c   1.000
_cell.angle_alpha   90.00
_cell.angle_beta   90.00
_cell.angle_gamma   90.00
#
_symmetry.space_group_name_H-M   'P 1'
#
loop_
_entity.id
_entity.type
_entity.pdbx_description
1 polymer ?
#
loop_
_entity_poly.entity_id
_entity_poly.type
_entity_poly.pdbx_seq_one_letter_code
_entity_poly.pdbx_strand_id
1 'polypeptide(L)'
;MLTMREGASMSRWRNLWSSSVSCLNFDAGTRIDTLRICYFLGKKSSSDIDRWVDLAAAQGVHKLIIDLDLTKFGLILDMGKLYKFPFCFFARGNGSTLIHLHLASCVFKLPRHFEAFNSLLSLDLERTCLTEKDVRNILSNCSSLEWLSIRLCQFLNTTSLKFAAPSQRLKHLAILNCSNFSEIEVEATKLISFEYEGLAVNSKMSHELLAHTWVFRMEQPCKENILPAKLPTFTNLKRLVFSVMTESRKNLLELTSLLEVCPSLQKLELDLYVSCNSEDVQTKVSRNSGSFHSNL
;
A
#
# COMPACT_ATOMS: atom_id res chain seq x y z
N MET A 1 -13.71 16.75 -14.13
CA MET A 1 -13.49 15.93 -12.91
C MET A 1 -14.85 15.62 -12.31
N LEU A 2 -15.32 14.37 -12.37
CA LEU A 2 -16.55 13.95 -11.70
C LEU A 2 -16.17 13.38 -10.33
N THR A 3 -16.79 13.87 -9.26
CA THR A 3 -16.53 13.42 -7.88
C THR A 3 -17.86 13.35 -7.15
N MET A 4 -18.23 12.18 -6.63
CA MET A 4 -19.38 12.05 -5.72
C MET A 4 -18.90 12.25 -4.27
N ARG A 5 -19.59 13.08 -3.48
CA ARG A 5 -19.34 13.28 -2.03
C ARG A 5 -20.65 13.26 -1.23
N GLU A 6 -20.55 12.86 0.04
CA GLU A 6 -21.61 12.62 1.02
C GLU A 6 -22.60 13.81 1.14
N GLY A 7 -23.92 13.54 1.09
CA GLY A 7 -24.90 14.58 1.42
C GLY A 7 -26.37 14.38 1.06
N ALA A 8 -26.80 13.33 0.35
CA ALA A 8 -28.22 13.25 0.00
C ALA A 8 -28.83 11.83 0.00
N SER A 9 -30.02 11.77 0.59
CA SER A 9 -30.85 10.59 0.83
C SER A 9 -31.04 9.69 -0.39
N MET A 10 -30.93 8.38 -0.16
CA MET A 10 -30.98 7.28 -1.14
C MET A 10 -32.28 7.25 -1.98
N SER A 11 -33.38 7.85 -1.51
CA SER A 11 -34.65 7.92 -2.25
C SER A 11 -34.71 9.05 -3.30
N ARG A 12 -33.91 10.11 -3.15
CA ARG A 12 -33.78 11.17 -4.17
C ARG A 12 -32.90 10.72 -5.35
N TRP A 13 -31.86 9.92 -5.12
CA TRP A 13 -30.92 9.53 -6.18
C TRP A 13 -31.33 8.31 -7.00
N ARG A 14 -32.13 7.38 -6.45
CA ARG A 14 -32.78 6.35 -7.26
C ARG A 14 -33.65 6.96 -8.36
N ASN A 15 -34.33 8.08 -8.06
CA ASN A 15 -35.13 8.81 -9.02
C ASN A 15 -34.30 9.79 -9.87
N LEU A 16 -33.20 10.36 -9.35
CA LEU A 16 -32.30 11.17 -10.18
C LEU A 16 -31.49 10.32 -11.18
N TRP A 17 -31.36 9.00 -11.02
CA TRP A 17 -30.81 8.14 -12.07
C TRP A 17 -31.82 7.64 -13.09
N SER A 18 -33.13 7.66 -12.81
CA SER A 18 -34.16 7.48 -13.84
C SER A 18 -34.50 8.79 -14.56
N SER A 19 -34.29 9.95 -13.94
CA SER A 19 -34.66 11.27 -14.48
C SER A 19 -33.52 12.24 -14.78
N SER A 20 -32.26 11.97 -14.40
CA SER A 20 -31.09 12.82 -14.76
C SER A 20 -30.21 12.22 -15.85
N VAL A 21 -30.63 11.10 -16.48
CA VAL A 21 -30.07 10.69 -17.77
C VAL A 21 -30.41 11.73 -18.85
N SER A 22 -31.42 12.58 -18.64
CA SER A 22 -31.71 13.75 -19.47
C SER A 22 -30.94 15.03 -19.11
N CYS A 23 -30.12 15.03 -18.05
CA CYS A 23 -29.25 16.16 -17.70
C CYS A 23 -27.74 15.86 -17.85
N LEU A 24 -27.36 14.62 -18.20
CA LEU A 24 -26.04 14.32 -18.76
C LEU A 24 -26.09 14.43 -20.29
N ASN A 25 -26.60 15.57 -20.79
CA ASN A 25 -26.22 16.04 -22.12
C ASN A 25 -24.79 16.54 -22.01
N PHE A 26 -23.83 15.62 -22.05
CA PHE A 26 -22.47 16.02 -22.42
C PHE A 26 -22.51 16.34 -23.90
N ASP A 27 -22.11 17.55 -24.25
CA ASP A 27 -21.79 17.88 -25.63
C ASP A 27 -20.90 16.77 -26.19
N ALA A 28 -21.25 16.26 -27.36
CA ALA A 28 -20.51 15.23 -28.08
C ALA A 28 -19.06 15.71 -28.31
N GLY A 29 -18.16 15.45 -27.35
CA GLY A 29 -16.79 15.95 -27.42
C GLY A 29 -15.98 15.95 -26.11
N THR A 30 -16.60 15.95 -24.92
CA THR A 30 -15.83 16.02 -23.67
C THR A 30 -15.45 14.64 -23.14
N ARG A 31 -14.22 14.19 -23.40
CA ARG A 31 -13.70 12.90 -22.90
C ARG A 31 -13.40 12.98 -21.40
N ILE A 32 -13.88 12.00 -20.63
CA ILE A 32 -13.55 11.88 -19.21
C ILE A 32 -12.12 11.33 -19.09
N ASP A 33 -11.22 12.12 -18.51
CA ASP A 33 -9.84 11.71 -18.26
C ASP A 33 -9.68 10.93 -16.94
N THR A 34 -10.39 11.37 -15.90
CA THR A 34 -10.32 10.80 -14.55
C THR A 34 -11.71 10.48 -14.01
N LEU A 35 -11.93 9.24 -13.56
CA LEU A 35 -13.11 8.83 -12.80
C LEU A 35 -12.73 8.49 -11.35
N ARG A 36 -13.48 9.03 -10.39
CA ARG A 36 -13.31 8.74 -8.96
C ARG A 36 -14.63 8.31 -8.32
N ILE A 37 -14.64 7.13 -7.75
CA ILE A 37 -15.75 6.54 -7.00
C ILE A 37 -15.26 6.39 -5.55
N CYS A 38 -15.73 7.26 -4.65
CA CYS A 38 -15.40 7.23 -3.23
C CYS A 38 -16.67 7.15 -2.41
N TYR A 39 -17.05 5.94 -1.98
CA TYR A 39 -18.31 5.75 -1.28
C TYR A 39 -18.33 4.43 -0.52
N PHE A 40 -19.03 4.40 0.63
CA PHE A 40 -19.24 3.17 1.39
C PHE A 40 -20.14 2.20 0.59
N LEU A 41 -19.52 1.35 -0.23
CA LEU A 41 -20.18 0.32 -1.03
C LEU A 41 -19.45 -1.00 -0.86
N GLY A 42 -20.11 -2.10 -1.22
CA GLY A 42 -19.47 -3.40 -1.23
C GLY A 42 -20.13 -4.30 -2.25
N LYS A 43 -19.97 -5.61 -2.07
CA LYS A 43 -20.52 -6.63 -2.97
C LYS A 43 -22.02 -6.47 -3.30
N LYS A 44 -22.83 -5.89 -2.41
CA LYS A 44 -24.26 -5.66 -2.64
C LYS A 44 -24.56 -4.64 -3.75
N SER A 45 -23.61 -3.76 -4.06
CA SER A 45 -23.74 -2.72 -5.09
C SER A 45 -22.90 -3.03 -6.32
N SER A 46 -22.50 -4.30 -6.51
CA SER A 46 -21.57 -4.69 -7.59
C SER A 46 -22.08 -4.29 -8.97
N SER A 47 -23.39 -4.43 -9.23
CA SER A 47 -23.99 -4.05 -10.52
C SER A 47 -23.83 -2.57 -10.84
N ASP A 48 -23.99 -1.69 -9.85
CA ASP A 48 -23.86 -0.25 -10.03
C ASP A 48 -22.40 0.13 -10.23
N ILE A 49 -21.50 -0.46 -9.44
CA ILE A 49 -20.05 -0.24 -9.55
C ILE A 49 -19.55 -0.75 -10.91
N ASP A 50 -19.97 -1.95 -11.34
CA ASP A 50 -19.61 -2.53 -12.64
C ASP A 50 -20.02 -1.60 -13.78
N ARG A 51 -21.22 -1.01 -13.73
CA ARG A 51 -21.68 -0.05 -14.74
C ARG A 51 -20.81 1.20 -14.78
N TRP A 52 -20.33 1.69 -13.64
CA TRP A 52 -19.41 2.83 -13.61
C TRP A 52 -18.03 2.49 -14.14
N VAL A 53 -17.51 1.31 -13.82
CA VAL A 53 -16.21 0.85 -14.33
C VAL A 53 -16.28 0.61 -15.83
N ASP A 54 -17.37 0.04 -16.34
CA ASP A 54 -17.59 -0.15 -17.77
C ASP A 54 -17.62 1.20 -18.50
N LEU A 55 -18.32 2.19 -17.95
CA LEU A 55 -18.33 3.55 -18.50
C LEU A 55 -16.93 4.16 -18.53
N ALA A 56 -16.13 4.00 -17.46
CA ALA A 56 -14.74 4.47 -17.44
C ALA A 56 -13.89 3.80 -18.52
N ALA A 57 -14.04 2.49 -18.70
CA ALA A 57 -13.34 1.75 -19.75
C ALA A 57 -13.75 2.26 -21.14
N ALA A 58 -15.05 2.44 -21.39
CA ALA A 58 -15.58 2.93 -22.66
C ALA A 58 -15.13 4.37 -22.99
N GLN A 59 -14.94 5.21 -21.98
CA GLN A 59 -14.43 6.59 -22.13
C GLN A 59 -12.90 6.66 -22.29
N GLY A 60 -12.20 5.54 -22.09
CA GLY A 60 -10.75 5.50 -22.11
C GLY A 60 -10.15 6.46 -21.09
N VAL A 61 -10.58 6.38 -19.84
CA VAL A 61 -10.00 7.19 -18.75
C VAL A 61 -8.51 6.86 -18.58
N HIS A 62 -7.69 7.87 -18.27
CA HIS A 62 -6.28 7.66 -17.90
C HIS A 62 -6.13 7.39 -16.40
N LYS A 63 -7.08 7.83 -15.57
CA LYS A 63 -7.04 7.61 -14.13
C LYS A 63 -8.37 7.11 -13.57
N LEU A 64 -8.30 6.02 -12.83
CA LEU A 64 -9.43 5.43 -12.12
C LEU A 64 -9.10 5.28 -10.65
N ILE A 65 -9.94 5.88 -9.81
CA ILE A 65 -9.88 5.74 -8.35
C ILE A 65 -11.19 5.09 -7.90
N ILE A 66 -11.10 3.92 -7.29
CA ILE A 66 -12.22 3.27 -6.61
C ILE A 66 -11.80 3.07 -5.17
N ASP A 67 -12.46 3.78 -4.27
CA ASP A 67 -12.28 3.65 -2.84
C ASP A 67 -13.64 3.41 -2.21
N LEU A 68 -13.88 2.16 -1.84
CA LEU A 68 -15.16 1.75 -1.30
C LEU A 68 -15.23 1.87 0.23
N ASP A 69 -14.22 2.50 0.84
CA ASP A 69 -13.98 2.75 2.27
C ASP A 69 -14.97 2.04 3.20
N LEU A 70 -14.74 0.74 3.43
CA LEU A 70 -15.58 -0.06 4.33
C LEU A 70 -15.23 0.16 5.82
N THR A 71 -14.19 0.93 6.11
CA THR A 71 -13.62 1.07 7.46
C THR A 71 -14.17 2.24 8.26
N LYS A 72 -14.89 3.17 7.62
CA LYS A 72 -15.46 4.39 8.22
C LYS A 72 -16.40 4.20 9.42
N PHE A 73 -16.72 2.96 9.80
CA PHE A 73 -17.59 2.63 10.94
C PHE A 73 -16.90 1.76 12.01
N GLY A 74 -15.57 1.71 12.06
CA GLY A 74 -14.85 0.88 13.05
C GLY A 74 -15.07 -0.63 12.86
N LEU A 75 -15.51 -1.04 11.66
CA LEU A 75 -15.73 -2.44 11.32
C LEU A 75 -14.41 -3.07 10.90
N ILE A 76 -14.14 -4.27 11.42
CA ILE A 76 -13.13 -5.16 10.87
C ILE A 76 -13.48 -5.40 9.40
N LEU A 77 -12.49 -5.30 8.51
CA LEU A 77 -12.66 -5.59 7.09
C LEU A 77 -13.14 -7.04 6.92
N ASP A 78 -14.42 -7.21 6.59
CA ASP A 78 -14.97 -8.50 6.23
C ASP A 78 -14.60 -8.80 4.77
N MET A 79 -13.51 -9.57 4.62
CA MET A 79 -12.94 -9.89 3.30
C MET A 79 -13.94 -10.63 2.39
N GLY A 80 -14.96 -11.28 2.94
CA GLY A 80 -16.03 -11.93 2.17
C GLY A 80 -17.00 -10.97 1.48
N LYS A 81 -17.03 -9.69 1.91
CA LYS A 81 -17.92 -8.65 1.39
C LYS A 81 -17.27 -7.71 0.38
N LEU A 82 -15.97 -7.87 0.13
CA LEU A 82 -15.25 -7.04 -0.82
C LEU A 82 -15.80 -7.21 -2.24
N TYR A 83 -15.94 -6.09 -2.93
CA TYR A 83 -16.28 -6.05 -4.35
C TYR A 83 -15.12 -6.59 -5.18
N LYS A 84 -15.40 -7.39 -6.22
CA LYS A 84 -14.39 -7.88 -7.15
C LYS A 84 -14.27 -6.92 -8.32
N PHE A 85 -13.09 -6.33 -8.49
CA PHE A 85 -12.86 -5.36 -9.57
C PHE A 85 -12.94 -6.03 -10.96
N PRO A 86 -13.78 -5.52 -11.89
CA PRO A 86 -14.07 -6.12 -13.17
C PRO A 86 -13.04 -5.67 -14.21
N PHE A 87 -11.79 -6.12 -14.05
CA PHE A 87 -10.69 -5.79 -14.94
C PHE A 87 -10.97 -6.08 -16.43
N CYS A 88 -11.87 -7.03 -16.73
CA CYS A 88 -12.19 -7.45 -18.09
C CYS A 88 -12.84 -6.35 -18.95
N PHE A 89 -13.46 -5.32 -18.36
CA PHE A 89 -13.98 -4.19 -19.12
C PHE A 89 -12.89 -3.42 -19.87
N PHE A 90 -11.66 -3.44 -19.36
CA PHE A 90 -10.51 -2.80 -19.99
C PHE A 90 -9.86 -3.61 -21.10
N ALA A 91 -10.22 -4.89 -21.26
CA ALA A 91 -9.68 -5.75 -22.31
C ALA A 91 -10.44 -5.64 -23.64
N ARG A 92 -11.45 -4.76 -23.74
CA ARG A 92 -12.24 -4.55 -24.95
C ARG A 92 -11.44 -3.71 -25.96
N GLY A 93 -11.42 -4.11 -27.23
CA GLY A 93 -10.79 -3.34 -28.31
C GLY A 93 -9.25 -3.33 -28.24
N ASN A 94 -8.64 -2.16 -28.43
CA ASN A 94 -7.18 -1.99 -28.57
C ASN A 94 -6.43 -1.92 -27.22
N GLY A 95 -7.03 -2.43 -26.12
CA GLY A 95 -6.48 -2.34 -24.76
C GLY A 95 -6.85 -1.05 -24.04
N SER A 96 -6.39 -0.94 -22.79
CA SER A 96 -6.72 0.19 -21.91
C SER A 96 -5.78 1.38 -22.12
N THR A 97 -6.33 2.59 -22.07
CA THR A 97 -5.53 3.82 -21.90
C THR A 97 -5.25 4.15 -20.45
N LEU A 98 -5.62 3.29 -19.50
CA LEU A 98 -5.48 3.53 -18.08
C LEU A 98 -3.99 3.61 -17.67
N ILE A 99 -3.60 4.75 -17.11
CA ILE A 99 -2.25 5.06 -16.65
C ILE A 99 -2.14 4.90 -15.13
N HIS A 100 -3.19 5.28 -14.39
CA HIS A 100 -3.23 5.26 -12.94
C HIS A 100 -4.47 4.52 -12.42
N LEU A 101 -4.26 3.50 -11.59
CA LEU A 101 -5.31 2.74 -10.94
C LEU A 101 -5.12 2.74 -9.43
N HIS A 102 -6.10 3.25 -8.70
CA HIS A 102 -6.19 3.11 -7.25
C HIS A 102 -7.43 2.30 -6.89
N LEU A 103 -7.24 1.23 -6.12
CA LEU A 103 -8.30 0.36 -5.63
C LEU A 103 -8.18 0.19 -4.11
N ALA A 104 -9.13 0.75 -3.37
CA ALA A 104 -9.28 0.54 -1.94
C ALA A 104 -10.53 -0.28 -1.61
N SER A 105 -10.38 -1.24 -0.69
CA SER A 105 -11.48 -2.13 -0.26
C SER A 105 -12.12 -2.92 -1.41
N CYS A 106 -11.30 -3.37 -2.37
CA CYS A 106 -11.70 -4.16 -3.53
C CYS A 106 -10.78 -5.38 -3.72
N VAL A 107 -11.32 -6.52 -4.17
CA VAL A 107 -10.51 -7.66 -4.63
C VAL A 107 -9.99 -7.37 -6.03
N PHE A 108 -8.66 -7.37 -6.18
CA PHE A 108 -7.98 -7.22 -7.47
C PHE A 108 -7.15 -8.47 -7.79
N LYS A 109 -7.63 -9.27 -8.76
CA LYS A 109 -6.98 -10.53 -9.16
C LYS A 109 -6.90 -10.62 -10.67
N LEU A 110 -5.72 -10.35 -11.22
CA LEU A 110 -5.46 -10.46 -12.65
C LEU A 110 -5.23 -11.93 -13.05
N PRO A 111 -5.75 -12.36 -14.21
CA PRO A 111 -5.38 -13.64 -14.79
C PRO A 111 -3.95 -13.60 -15.32
N ARG A 112 -3.39 -14.76 -15.71
CA ARG A 112 -2.12 -14.79 -16.44
C ARG A 112 -2.33 -14.26 -17.85
N HIS A 113 -1.33 -13.58 -18.42
CA HIS A 113 -1.37 -13.06 -19.80
C HIS A 113 -2.48 -12.04 -20.05
N PHE A 114 -2.74 -11.18 -19.08
CA PHE A 114 -3.64 -10.05 -19.20
C PHE A 114 -2.90 -8.81 -19.75
N GLU A 115 -3.06 -8.54 -21.04
CA GLU A 115 -2.27 -7.50 -21.73
C GLU A 115 -2.93 -6.11 -21.71
N ALA A 116 -4.17 -6.00 -21.21
CA ALA A 116 -4.90 -4.76 -21.31
C ALA A 116 -4.34 -3.61 -20.45
N PHE A 117 -3.47 -3.90 -19.46
CA PHE A 117 -2.83 -2.91 -18.59
C PHE A 117 -1.38 -2.60 -18.95
N ASN A 118 -1.00 -2.78 -20.22
CA ASN A 118 0.33 -2.43 -20.72
C ASN A 118 0.69 -0.95 -20.59
N SER A 119 -0.29 -0.03 -20.52
CA SER A 119 -0.07 1.40 -20.31
C SER A 119 -0.07 1.84 -18.84
N LEU A 120 -0.34 0.92 -17.90
CA LEU A 120 -0.48 1.26 -16.49
C LEU A 120 0.89 1.60 -15.89
N LEU A 121 1.09 2.87 -15.52
CA LEU A 121 2.33 3.36 -14.90
C LEU A 121 2.29 3.26 -13.38
N SER A 122 1.11 3.40 -12.77
CA SER A 122 0.94 3.39 -11.32
C SER A 122 -0.23 2.54 -10.89
N LEU A 123 0.02 1.67 -9.93
CA LEU A 123 -0.98 0.85 -9.25
C LEU A 123 -0.88 1.07 -7.74
N ASP A 124 -2.02 1.35 -7.15
CA ASP A 124 -2.18 1.55 -5.71
C ASP A 124 -3.30 0.65 -5.20
N LEU A 125 -2.94 -0.29 -4.34
CA LEU A 125 -3.84 -1.28 -3.75
C LEU A 125 -3.92 -1.03 -2.26
N GLU A 126 -5.13 -0.83 -1.77
CA GLU A 126 -5.34 -0.50 -0.38
C GLU A 126 -6.43 -1.38 0.25
N ARG A 127 -6.23 -1.84 1.49
CA ARG A 127 -7.26 -2.57 2.25
C ARG A 127 -7.84 -3.76 1.47
N THR A 128 -6.97 -4.57 0.88
CA THR A 128 -7.36 -5.77 0.09
C THR A 128 -6.65 -7.04 0.54
N CYS A 129 -7.08 -8.18 0.00
CA CYS A 129 -6.42 -9.48 0.16
C CYS A 129 -5.57 -9.79 -1.08
N LEU A 130 -4.30 -10.10 -0.86
CA LEU A 130 -3.38 -10.51 -1.92
C LEU A 130 -2.73 -11.85 -1.59
N THR A 131 -2.26 -12.54 -2.61
CA THR A 131 -1.31 -13.65 -2.49
C THR A 131 -0.03 -13.27 -3.21
N GLU A 132 1.06 -13.97 -2.92
CA GLU A 132 2.31 -13.81 -3.67
C GLU A 132 2.12 -14.08 -5.18
N LYS A 133 1.18 -14.95 -5.56
CA LYS A 133 0.79 -15.14 -6.96
C LYS A 133 0.10 -13.91 -7.57
N ASP A 134 -0.74 -13.21 -6.82
CA ASP A 134 -1.41 -12.01 -7.30
C ASP A 134 -0.38 -10.89 -7.59
N VAL A 135 0.61 -10.72 -6.70
CA VAL A 135 1.72 -9.77 -6.92
C VAL A 135 2.54 -10.13 -8.17
N ARG A 136 2.93 -11.40 -8.33
CA ARG A 136 3.63 -11.84 -9.55
C ARG A 136 2.82 -11.58 -10.82
N ASN A 137 1.51 -11.85 -10.78
CA ASN A 137 0.63 -11.58 -11.92
C ASN A 137 0.54 -10.08 -12.23
N ILE A 138 0.52 -9.20 -11.22
CA ILE A 138 0.57 -7.75 -11.44
C ILE A 138 1.85 -7.36 -12.17
N LEU A 139 3.00 -7.84 -11.65
CA LEU A 139 4.31 -7.49 -12.18
C LEU A 139 4.59 -8.06 -13.59
N SER A 140 3.94 -9.16 -13.97
CA SER A 140 4.07 -9.75 -15.30
C SER A 140 3.11 -9.15 -16.34
N ASN A 141 1.90 -8.74 -15.92
CA ASN A 141 0.87 -8.22 -16.82
C ASN A 141 0.92 -6.69 -17.01
N CYS A 142 1.55 -5.96 -16.08
CA CYS A 142 1.67 -4.50 -16.15
C CYS A 142 3.08 -4.11 -16.59
N SER A 143 3.38 -4.26 -17.88
CA SER A 143 4.74 -4.14 -18.44
C SER A 143 5.35 -2.73 -18.34
N SER A 144 4.53 -1.68 -18.24
CA SER A 144 5.00 -0.28 -18.05
C SER A 144 4.98 0.19 -16.60
N LEU A 145 4.69 -0.68 -15.63
CA LEU A 145 4.50 -0.27 -14.24
C LEU A 145 5.79 0.31 -13.64
N GLU A 146 5.73 1.58 -13.25
CA GLU A 146 6.83 2.29 -12.60
C GLU A 146 6.60 2.49 -11.10
N TRP A 147 5.34 2.51 -10.66
CA TRP A 147 4.96 2.74 -9.27
C TRP A 147 3.99 1.66 -8.78
N LEU A 148 4.37 0.95 -7.72
CA LEU A 148 3.51 0.00 -7.01
C LEU A 148 3.41 0.37 -5.53
N SER A 149 2.20 0.65 -5.07
CA SER A 149 1.90 0.85 -3.65
C SER A 149 0.91 -0.21 -3.19
N ILE A 150 1.22 -0.89 -2.08
CA ILE A 150 0.37 -1.88 -1.42
C ILE A 150 0.24 -1.43 0.03
N ARG A 151 -0.97 -1.04 0.45
CA ARG A 151 -1.23 -0.41 1.75
C ARG A 151 -2.31 -1.14 2.53
N LEU A 152 -2.11 -1.37 3.82
CA LEU A 152 -3.13 -1.97 4.70
C LEU A 152 -3.68 -3.30 4.15
N CYS A 153 -2.85 -4.06 3.42
CA CYS A 153 -3.27 -5.29 2.75
C CYS A 153 -2.94 -6.51 3.60
N GLN A 154 -3.81 -7.52 3.53
CA GLN A 154 -3.58 -8.81 4.16
C GLN A 154 -3.10 -9.81 3.12
N PHE A 155 -1.92 -10.39 3.33
CA PHE A 155 -1.44 -11.47 2.49
C PHE A 155 -2.01 -12.82 2.95
N LEU A 156 -2.47 -13.63 2.00
CA LEU A 156 -3.05 -14.94 2.27
C LEU A 156 -2.07 -16.02 1.86
N ASN A 157 -1.85 -17.01 2.73
CA ASN A 157 -1.00 -18.18 2.46
C ASN A 157 0.37 -17.81 1.88
N THR A 158 0.97 -16.75 2.40
CA THR A 158 2.20 -16.16 1.86
C THR A 158 3.23 -16.04 2.97
N THR A 159 4.39 -16.66 2.79
CA THR A 159 5.51 -16.56 3.75
C THR A 159 6.53 -15.52 3.31
N SER A 160 6.77 -15.44 2.00
CA SER A 160 7.80 -14.61 1.38
C SER A 160 7.19 -13.84 0.21
N LEU A 161 7.42 -12.52 0.16
CA LEU A 161 6.99 -11.64 -0.92
C LEU A 161 8.13 -11.38 -1.88
N LYS A 162 8.01 -11.90 -3.10
CA LYS A 162 9.05 -11.74 -4.11
C LYS A 162 8.65 -10.69 -5.12
N PHE A 163 9.36 -9.58 -5.10
CA PHE A 163 9.38 -8.55 -6.14
C PHE A 163 10.56 -8.82 -7.07
N ALA A 164 10.57 -10.04 -7.60
CA ALA A 164 11.46 -10.48 -8.67
C ALA A 164 10.63 -10.43 -9.96
N ALA A 165 10.91 -9.45 -10.83
CA ALA A 165 10.07 -9.24 -11.99
C ALA A 165 10.86 -9.05 -13.29
N PRO A 166 10.34 -9.57 -14.42
CA PRO A 166 10.75 -9.15 -15.75
C PRO A 166 10.43 -7.68 -16.06
N SER A 167 9.62 -6.99 -15.23
CA SER A 167 9.36 -5.55 -15.38
C SER A 167 10.57 -4.73 -14.93
N GLN A 168 11.52 -4.57 -15.84
CA GLN A 168 12.71 -3.70 -15.71
C GLN A 168 12.35 -2.19 -15.60
N ARG A 169 11.14 -1.83 -15.18
CA ARG A 169 10.64 -0.45 -15.16
C ARG A 169 10.16 0.01 -13.79
N LEU A 170 10.00 -0.90 -12.82
CA LEU A 170 9.58 -0.53 -11.48
C LEU A 170 10.63 0.39 -10.83
N LYS A 171 10.25 1.64 -10.56
CA LYS A 171 11.08 2.68 -9.95
C LYS A 171 10.70 2.92 -8.49
N HIS A 172 9.44 2.70 -8.14
CA HIS A 172 8.91 3.00 -6.82
C HIS A 172 8.10 1.82 -6.30
N LEU A 173 8.50 1.30 -5.14
CA LEU A 173 7.80 0.24 -4.43
C LEU A 173 7.52 0.69 -2.99
N ALA A 174 6.26 0.65 -2.61
CA ALA A 174 5.82 0.95 -1.25
C ALA A 174 4.94 -0.20 -0.70
N ILE A 175 5.32 -0.74 0.46
CA ILE A 175 4.57 -1.79 1.18
C ILE A 175 4.30 -1.26 2.57
N LEU A 176 3.09 -0.78 2.82
CA LEU A 176 2.74 -0.06 4.06
C LEU A 176 1.69 -0.81 4.85
N ASN A 177 1.95 -1.08 6.11
CA ASN A 177 1.04 -1.64 7.11
C ASN A 177 0.34 -2.91 6.63
N CYS A 178 1.10 -3.75 5.91
CA CYS A 178 0.65 -5.03 5.41
C CYS A 178 0.99 -6.16 6.39
N SER A 179 0.19 -7.21 6.40
CA SER A 179 0.32 -8.33 7.35
C SER A 179 0.40 -9.68 6.66
N ASN A 180 0.73 -10.72 7.44
CA ASN A 180 0.77 -12.14 7.04
C ASN A 180 1.85 -12.50 6.00
N PHE A 181 3.06 -12.00 6.21
CA PHE A 181 4.29 -12.49 5.57
C PHE A 181 5.45 -12.23 6.54
N SER A 182 6.53 -13.00 6.41
CA SER A 182 7.72 -12.90 7.26
C SER A 182 8.97 -12.51 6.49
N GLU A 183 8.91 -12.52 5.15
CA GLU A 183 10.06 -12.22 4.30
C GLU A 183 9.65 -11.34 3.10
N ILE A 184 10.52 -10.42 2.71
CA ILE A 184 10.44 -9.63 1.48
C ILE A 184 11.74 -9.81 0.70
N GLU A 185 11.62 -10.15 -0.57
CA GLU A 185 12.72 -10.24 -1.53
C GLU A 185 12.50 -9.23 -2.66
N VAL A 186 13.42 -8.29 -2.86
CA VAL A 186 13.33 -7.30 -3.94
C VAL A 186 14.51 -7.47 -4.90
N GLU A 187 14.19 -7.88 -6.13
CA GLU A 187 15.13 -8.03 -7.24
C GLU A 187 14.75 -7.06 -8.38
N ALA A 188 14.78 -5.77 -8.08
CA ALA A 188 14.40 -4.70 -9.02
C ALA A 188 15.57 -3.74 -9.28
N THR A 189 16.34 -3.98 -10.33
CA THR A 189 17.59 -3.23 -10.62
C THR A 189 17.37 -1.73 -10.91
N LYS A 190 16.20 -1.34 -11.43
CA LYS A 190 15.86 0.07 -11.70
C LYS A 190 15.07 0.76 -10.59
N LEU A 191 14.96 0.12 -9.42
CA LEU A 191 14.26 0.71 -8.29
C LEU A 191 15.01 1.97 -7.83
N ILE A 192 14.28 3.08 -7.69
CA ILE A 192 14.78 4.39 -7.24
C ILE A 192 14.38 4.61 -5.78
N SER A 193 13.16 4.24 -5.41
CA SER A 193 12.70 4.32 -4.02
C SER A 193 12.04 3.03 -3.54
N PHE A 194 12.35 2.70 -2.29
CA PHE A 194 11.71 1.63 -1.55
C PHE A 194 11.17 2.17 -0.23
N GLU A 195 9.89 1.92 0.03
CA GLU A 195 9.24 2.26 1.29
C GLU A 195 8.62 1.02 1.92
N TYR A 196 8.94 0.78 3.18
CA TYR A 196 8.34 -0.27 3.99
C TYR A 196 7.84 0.33 5.30
N GLU A 197 6.58 0.04 5.62
CA GLU A 197 5.99 0.32 6.93
C GLU A 197 5.29 -0.94 7.44
N GLY A 198 5.53 -1.34 8.68
CA GLY A 198 4.82 -2.48 9.28
C GLY A 198 5.62 -3.25 10.33
N LEU A 199 5.35 -4.56 10.42
CA LEU A 199 6.01 -5.47 11.36
C LEU A 199 7.45 -5.78 10.95
N ALA A 200 8.26 -6.29 11.87
CA ALA A 200 9.60 -6.77 11.50
C ALA A 200 9.51 -7.94 10.51
N VAL A 201 10.25 -7.84 9.40
CA VAL A 201 10.32 -8.88 8.36
C VAL A 201 11.76 -9.08 7.90
N ASN A 202 12.10 -10.31 7.53
CA ASN A 202 13.37 -10.61 6.91
C ASN A 202 13.40 -10.00 5.51
N SER A 203 14.37 -9.13 5.23
CA SER A 203 14.53 -8.56 3.89
C SER A 203 15.73 -9.16 3.17
N LYS A 204 15.52 -9.57 1.93
CA LYS A 204 16.55 -9.94 0.95
C LYS A 204 16.48 -8.96 -0.21
N MET A 205 17.63 -8.46 -0.59
CA MET A 205 17.75 -7.34 -1.52
C MET A 205 18.87 -7.71 -2.50
N SER A 206 18.70 -7.41 -3.78
CA SER A 206 19.76 -7.73 -4.76
C SER A 206 21.01 -6.87 -4.55
N HIS A 207 22.17 -7.39 -4.94
CA HIS A 207 23.47 -6.72 -4.78
C HIS A 207 23.66 -5.47 -5.67
N GLU A 208 22.76 -5.24 -6.63
CA GLU A 208 22.86 -4.17 -7.64
C GLU A 208 21.71 -3.15 -7.56
N LEU A 209 21.12 -2.97 -6.37
CA LEU A 209 20.05 -1.99 -6.21
C LEU A 209 20.57 -0.57 -6.43
N LEU A 210 20.04 0.10 -7.46
CA LEU A 210 20.32 1.51 -7.78
C LEU A 210 19.46 2.49 -6.95
N ALA A 211 18.76 2.00 -5.92
CA ALA A 211 17.81 2.79 -5.17
C ALA A 211 18.51 3.93 -4.43
N HIS A 212 18.02 5.15 -4.65
CA HIS A 212 18.56 6.37 -4.07
C HIS A 212 17.91 6.71 -2.72
N THR A 213 16.71 6.23 -2.46
CA THR A 213 15.94 6.59 -1.26
C THR A 213 15.24 5.40 -0.65
N TRP A 214 15.58 5.11 0.60
CA TRP A 214 14.94 4.07 1.39
C TRP A 214 14.26 4.66 2.60
N VAL A 215 13.04 4.22 2.83
CA VAL A 215 12.22 4.60 3.97
C VAL A 215 11.76 3.32 4.63
N PHE A 216 12.20 3.10 5.85
CA PHE A 216 11.86 1.90 6.61
C PHE A 216 11.30 2.33 7.96
N ARG A 217 10.03 2.02 8.20
CA ARG A 217 9.31 2.37 9.42
C ARG A 217 8.72 1.13 10.07
N MET A 218 9.09 0.86 11.31
CA MET A 218 8.55 -0.28 12.06
C MET A 218 7.49 0.19 13.06
N GLU A 219 6.32 -0.44 13.00
CA GLU A 219 5.16 -0.10 13.86
C GLU A 219 5.15 -0.86 15.19
N GLN A 220 6.01 -1.85 15.41
CA GLN A 220 6.02 -2.65 16.65
C GLN A 220 7.45 -2.82 17.21
N PRO A 221 7.59 -2.98 18.55
CA PRO A 221 8.89 -3.25 19.16
C PRO A 221 9.43 -4.57 18.64
N CYS A 222 10.60 -4.55 18.01
CA CYS A 222 11.25 -5.78 17.55
C CYS A 222 11.61 -6.62 18.78
N LYS A 223 11.18 -7.88 18.85
CA LYS A 223 11.70 -8.85 19.83
C LYS A 223 13.08 -9.37 19.44
N GLU A 224 13.36 -9.44 18.14
CA GLU A 224 14.63 -9.89 17.55
C GLU A 224 15.46 -8.70 17.02
N ASN A 225 16.54 -8.99 16.29
CA ASN A 225 17.42 -7.99 15.68
C ASN A 225 16.62 -7.11 14.70
N ILE A 226 16.92 -5.82 14.71
CA ILE A 226 16.25 -4.77 13.95
C ILE A 226 16.56 -4.90 12.45
N LEU A 227 17.70 -5.49 12.12
CA LEU A 227 18.20 -5.65 10.76
C LEU A 227 18.43 -7.12 10.40
N PRO A 228 18.31 -7.50 9.11
CA PRO A 228 18.73 -8.81 8.62
C PRO A 228 20.21 -9.06 8.94
N ALA A 229 20.56 -10.31 9.28
CA ALA A 229 21.93 -10.71 9.59
C ALA A 229 22.93 -10.53 8.42
N LYS A 230 22.44 -10.38 7.19
CA LYS A 230 23.21 -10.03 6.00
C LYS A 230 22.48 -8.95 5.22
N LEU A 231 23.00 -7.74 5.28
CA LEU A 231 22.58 -6.64 4.42
C LEU A 231 23.47 -6.59 3.17
N PRO A 232 22.91 -6.42 1.97
CA PRO A 232 23.73 -6.11 0.80
C PRO A 232 24.27 -4.67 0.90
N THR A 233 25.35 -4.39 0.17
CA THR A 233 25.89 -3.05 0.06
C THR A 233 24.98 -2.16 -0.79
N PHE A 234 24.52 -1.06 -0.23
CA PHE A 234 23.67 -0.06 -0.86
C PHE A 234 24.52 1.04 -1.50
N THR A 235 25.16 0.72 -2.62
CA THR A 235 26.16 1.58 -3.28
C THR A 235 25.61 2.92 -3.77
N ASN A 236 24.30 3.03 -4.00
CA ASN A 236 23.65 4.24 -4.52
C ASN A 236 22.72 4.93 -3.51
N LEU A 237 22.56 4.38 -2.30
CA LEU A 237 21.60 4.91 -1.34
C LEU A 237 22.06 6.28 -0.82
N LYS A 238 21.29 7.33 -1.13
CA LYS A 238 21.59 8.72 -0.73
C LYS A 238 20.80 9.16 0.49
N ARG A 239 19.58 8.67 0.65
CA ARG A 239 18.71 8.98 1.79
C ARG A 239 18.19 7.71 2.43
N LEU A 240 18.37 7.60 3.74
CA LEU A 240 17.80 6.55 4.57
C LEU A 240 16.97 7.20 5.68
N VAL A 241 15.68 6.86 5.71
CA VAL A 241 14.80 7.13 6.85
C VAL A 241 14.59 5.81 7.57
N PHE A 242 14.90 5.77 8.86
CA PHE A 242 14.79 4.58 9.67
C PHE A 242 14.05 4.89 10.97
N SER A 243 12.82 4.41 11.06
CA SER A 243 11.95 4.62 12.22
C SER A 243 11.77 3.28 12.94
N VAL A 244 12.17 3.19 14.23
CA VAL A 244 12.09 1.96 15.02
C VAL A 244 11.46 2.19 16.38
N MET A 245 10.60 1.27 16.81
CA MET A 245 10.18 1.17 18.20
C MET A 245 11.16 0.25 18.95
N THR A 246 11.81 0.75 19.99
CA THR A 246 12.79 -0.01 20.77
C THR A 246 12.32 -0.16 22.22
N GLU A 247 12.43 -1.39 22.75
CA GLU A 247 12.39 -1.60 24.19
C GLU A 247 13.66 -1.03 24.81
N SER A 248 13.50 -0.32 25.92
CA SER A 248 14.52 0.46 26.63
C SER A 248 15.72 -0.39 27.06
N ARG A 249 16.63 -0.69 26.11
CA ARG A 249 18.03 -1.13 26.22
C ARG A 249 18.62 -1.79 24.95
N LYS A 250 17.91 -1.90 23.83
CA LYS A 250 18.52 -2.49 22.62
C LYS A 250 19.61 -1.59 22.03
N ASN A 251 20.78 -2.17 21.82
CA ASN A 251 21.96 -1.47 21.34
C ASN A 251 21.76 -1.02 19.89
N LEU A 252 21.82 0.29 19.67
CA LEU A 252 21.90 0.93 18.35
C LEU A 252 23.15 0.54 17.55
N LEU A 253 23.98 -0.39 18.06
CA LEU A 253 25.12 -0.99 17.36
C LEU A 253 24.71 -1.69 16.06
N GLU A 254 23.47 -2.17 15.93
CA GLU A 254 23.02 -2.71 14.64
C GLU A 254 22.93 -1.62 13.56
N LEU A 255 22.66 -0.36 13.94
CA LEU A 255 22.66 0.76 13.00
C LEU A 255 24.07 1.06 12.49
N THR A 256 25.14 0.74 13.23
CA THR A 256 26.50 0.95 12.71
C THR A 256 26.77 0.00 11.54
N SER A 257 26.33 -1.26 11.63
CA SER A 257 26.42 -2.20 10.51
C SER A 257 25.58 -1.77 9.29
N LEU A 258 24.46 -1.06 9.51
CA LEU A 258 23.68 -0.46 8.41
C LEU A 258 24.43 0.66 7.72
N LEU A 259 25.15 1.51 8.46
CA LEU A 259 25.92 2.60 7.90
C LEU A 259 27.14 2.09 7.10
N GLU A 260 27.78 1.01 7.57
CA GLU A 260 28.89 0.35 6.86
C GLU A 260 28.48 -0.13 5.46
N VAL A 261 27.24 -0.57 5.29
CA VAL A 261 26.73 -1.02 3.98
C VAL A 261 26.22 0.11 3.09
N CYS A 262 26.23 1.38 3.53
CA CYS A 262 25.71 2.53 2.76
C CYS A 262 26.80 3.58 2.43
N PRO A 263 27.80 3.26 1.59
CA PRO A 263 28.97 4.14 1.38
C PRO A 263 28.65 5.51 0.76
N SER A 264 27.52 5.64 0.07
CA SER A 264 27.10 6.87 -0.63
C SER A 264 26.03 7.68 0.13
N LEU A 265 25.79 7.35 1.40
CA LEU A 265 24.71 7.95 2.20
C LEU A 265 24.98 9.44 2.45
N GLN A 266 24.04 10.30 2.04
CA GLN A 266 24.12 11.74 2.19
C GLN A 266 23.19 12.26 3.29
N LYS A 267 22.08 11.57 3.54
CA LYS A 267 21.09 11.94 4.55
C LYS A 267 20.62 10.71 5.32
N LEU A 268 20.80 10.75 6.64
CA LEU A 268 20.26 9.78 7.59
C LEU A 268 19.22 10.48 8.48
N GLU A 269 18.04 9.88 8.60
CA GLU A 269 16.96 10.33 9.47
C GLU A 269 16.56 9.14 10.36
N LEU A 270 16.73 9.29 11.67
CA LEU A 270 16.46 8.25 12.66
C LEU A 270 15.32 8.69 13.57
N ASP A 271 14.19 7.99 13.51
CA ASP A 271 13.07 8.19 14.44
C ASP A 271 13.03 7.04 15.44
N LEU A 272 13.47 7.31 16.67
CA LEU A 272 13.50 6.32 17.74
C LEU A 272 12.30 6.52 18.67
N TYR A 273 11.39 5.55 18.69
CA TYR A 273 10.25 5.52 19.60
C TYR A 273 10.56 4.56 20.74
N VAL A 274 10.40 5.01 21.98
CA VAL A 274 10.56 4.16 23.17
C VAL A 274 9.18 3.62 23.55
N SER A 275 9.03 2.30 23.58
CA SER A 275 7.82 1.70 24.16
C SER A 275 7.86 1.90 25.67
N CYS A 276 7.05 2.82 26.21
CA CYS A 276 6.88 2.93 27.65
C CYS A 276 6.15 1.68 28.16
N ASN A 277 6.88 0.72 28.73
CA ASN A 277 6.25 -0.34 29.51
C ASN A 277 5.59 0.30 30.74
N SER A 278 4.33 -0.07 30.99
CA SER A 278 3.56 0.37 32.16
C SER A 278 4.22 0.00 33.51
N GLU A 279 5.22 -0.89 33.51
CA GLU A 279 5.98 -1.28 34.69
C GLU A 279 6.99 -0.21 35.17
N ASP A 280 7.53 0.63 34.26
CA ASP A 280 8.44 1.72 34.63
C ASP A 280 7.70 2.88 35.35
N VAL A 281 6.38 2.95 35.19
CA VAL A 281 5.52 3.88 35.93
C VAL A 281 5.25 3.34 37.34
N GLN A 282 5.07 2.03 37.51
CA GLN A 282 4.83 1.43 38.83
C GLN A 282 6.07 1.41 39.74
N THR A 283 7.27 1.25 39.17
CA THR A 283 8.54 1.28 39.94
C THR A 283 8.95 2.68 40.38
N LYS A 284 8.48 3.75 39.72
CA LYS A 284 8.65 5.14 40.17
C LYS A 284 7.66 5.55 41.26
N VAL A 285 6.44 5.01 41.27
CA VAL A 285 5.46 5.31 42.33
C VAL A 285 5.81 4.58 43.64
N SER A 286 6.36 3.37 43.57
CA SER A 286 6.74 2.58 44.76
C SER A 286 8.06 3.02 45.43
N ARG A 287 8.95 3.73 44.73
CA ARG A 287 10.18 4.30 45.33
C ARG A 287 9.98 5.63 46.06
N ASN A 288 8.86 6.33 45.81
CA ASN A 288 8.56 7.62 46.46
C ASN A 288 7.61 7.51 47.67
N SER A 289 7.21 6.31 48.08
CA SER A 289 6.33 6.08 49.24
C SER A 289 7.06 5.51 50.47
N GLY A 290 8.34 5.86 50.66
CA GLY A 290 9.12 5.45 51.83
C GLY A 290 9.51 6.63 52.73
N SER A 291 9.02 6.59 53.97
CA SER A 291 9.47 7.37 55.15
C SER A 291 9.02 8.84 55.28
N PHE A 292 7.83 9.04 55.87
CA PHE A 292 7.67 10.05 56.92
C PHE A 292 7.20 9.35 58.20
N HIS A 293 8.16 8.92 59.02
CA HIS A 293 7.93 8.79 60.46
C HIS A 293 7.99 10.21 61.04
N SER A 294 6.87 10.71 61.58
CA SER A 294 6.87 11.84 62.50
C SER A 294 6.56 11.32 63.90
N ASN A 295 7.53 11.46 64.79
CA ASN A 295 7.35 11.35 66.24
C ASN A 295 6.38 12.44 66.72
N LEU A 296 5.31 12.04 67.41
CA LEU A 296 4.78 12.59 68.66
C LEU A 296 3.62 11.71 69.14
#